data_AF-A0A7H8PPQ1-F1
#
_entry.id   AF-A0A7H8PPQ1-F1
#
_cell.length_a   1.000
_cell.length_b   1.000
_cell.length_c   1.000
_cell.angle_alpha   90.00
_cell.angle_beta   90.00
_cell.angle_gamma   90.00
#
_symmetry.space_group_name_H-M   'P 1'
#
loop_
_entity.id
_entity.type
_entity.pdbx_description
1 polymer ?
#
loop_
_entity_poly.entity_id
_entity_poly.type
_entity_poly.pdbx_seq_one_letter_code
_entity_poly.pdbx_strand_id
1 'polypeptide(L)'
;MKTFIFITVSFLLQCTISLFAQQAPKAPKPPKTSKTAVAVTPNITIVSNGNYNYSINTSSDQENISISISNSNDTYSMKARFQQEKYEEIKNLLINELGNNNLTIDNSIYKWVVPASGDEIYTVHLSDKKLRIHLNKEEAASSLIKKIINLGDVAKSIIANDSKDADRIQREADRARRRADQMKQEAERMAHLAQLQAKRAMVQAEKTAERARAQAERAAKHAELQARQEAERRAHLAQLQAKRAMIDHERTAEHARMQAERAAKHAELQARQEAERVAHLARLQAKQAMIDREKIAEKAEQMAIEAQEHAEHVAADVRAHAEEIARHAEEQARRHQEQIQQNAEEAIRNAEKNIREQEIIRKEELERIRKDVEEQLQRNIEQLKINAENIQKKIEKDAARLEEEAKRLEKESIRLEKEAHHKGGISTSAKTLLNTPKTLYKRASTNDTNWKWPALQQELLTYLTTHHKSDTNDINLIYDTSGVYINGQQLSPVQKNKFVSIIKKHLSSQKKYFSFYKNNNNIIIINEGISLEKLTKELTEKGFIDSAVKENTLEINGYNTYKNGVQMTNEENKTINTILQKYNVIPAPGKTMRVISKNLYLGYKIGDNGFMGTIVINK
;
A
#
# COMPACT_ATOMS: atom_id res chain seq x y z
N MET A 1 5.70 -33.93 40.32
CA MET A 1 6.48 -33.21 39.28
C MET A 1 5.69 -32.96 37.99
N LYS A 2 4.91 -33.92 37.46
CA LYS A 2 4.11 -33.73 36.23
C LYS A 2 3.14 -32.52 36.28
N THR A 3 2.59 -32.18 37.44
CA THR A 3 1.66 -31.05 37.62
C THR A 3 2.32 -29.67 37.63
N PHE A 4 3.60 -29.55 38.01
CA PHE A 4 4.27 -28.25 38.08
C PHE A 4 4.75 -27.76 36.70
N ILE A 5 5.17 -28.68 35.82
CA ILE A 5 5.60 -28.35 34.45
C ILE A 5 4.42 -27.82 33.61
N PHE A 6 3.22 -28.39 33.76
CA PHE A 6 2.01 -27.93 33.07
C PHE A 6 1.58 -26.50 33.44
N ILE A 7 1.83 -26.05 34.67
CA ILE A 7 1.44 -24.71 35.13
C ILE A 7 2.38 -23.63 34.55
N THR A 8 3.69 -23.90 34.46
CA THR A 8 4.66 -22.96 33.86
C THR A 8 4.52 -22.81 32.35
N VAL A 9 4.11 -23.85 31.62
CA VAL A 9 3.88 -23.77 30.15
C VAL A 9 2.59 -23.01 29.84
N SER A 10 1.53 -23.17 30.64
CA SER A 10 0.28 -22.41 30.47
C SER A 10 0.43 -20.90 30.76
N PHE A 11 1.28 -20.50 31.70
CA PHE A 11 1.46 -19.08 32.05
C PHE A 11 2.25 -18.28 31.00
N LEU A 12 3.16 -18.94 30.26
CA LEU A 12 3.88 -18.33 29.12
C LEU A 12 2.99 -18.19 27.87
N LEU A 13 2.01 -19.07 27.69
CA LEU A 13 1.08 -19.05 26.55
C LEU A 13 -0.01 -17.97 26.66
N GLN A 14 -0.43 -17.60 27.88
CA GLN A 14 -1.42 -16.54 28.10
C GLN A 14 -0.86 -15.12 27.96
N CYS A 15 0.46 -14.91 28.11
CA CYS A 15 1.07 -13.59 27.95
C CYS A 15 1.20 -13.11 26.49
N THR A 16 1.13 -13.99 25.49
CA THR A 16 1.27 -13.62 24.08
C THR A 16 -0.04 -13.19 23.39
N ILE A 17 -1.20 -13.43 24.00
CA ILE A 17 -2.51 -13.21 23.34
C ILE A 17 -3.08 -11.79 23.62
N SER A 18 -2.60 -11.07 24.64
CA SER A 18 -3.21 -9.78 25.05
C SER A 18 -2.68 -8.52 24.34
N LEU A 19 -1.79 -8.61 23.35
CA LEU A 19 -1.10 -7.43 22.78
C LEU A 19 -1.65 -6.89 21.43
N PHE A 20 -2.72 -7.44 20.86
CA PHE A 20 -3.21 -7.00 19.53
C PHE A 20 -4.67 -6.51 19.45
N ALA A 21 -5.28 -6.12 20.56
CA ALA A 21 -6.55 -5.37 20.53
C ALA A 21 -6.32 -3.84 20.56
N GLN A 22 -5.40 -3.31 19.74
CA GLN A 22 -5.39 -1.87 19.48
C GLN A 22 -6.50 -1.55 18.48
N GLN A 23 -7.59 -0.99 19.00
CA GLN A 23 -8.63 -0.38 18.17
C GLN A 23 -7.98 0.58 17.19
N ALA A 24 -8.24 0.39 15.90
CA ALA A 24 -7.77 1.29 14.85
C ALA A 24 -8.09 2.74 15.24
N PRO A 25 -7.12 3.68 15.17
CA PRO A 25 -7.36 5.07 15.53
C PRO A 25 -8.53 5.60 14.70
N LYS A 26 -9.57 6.11 15.38
CA LYS A 26 -10.71 6.76 14.72
C LYS A 26 -10.15 7.86 13.82
N ALA A 27 -10.45 7.77 12.51
CA ALA A 27 -10.04 8.76 11.53
C ALA A 27 -10.40 10.18 12.04
N PRO A 28 -9.47 11.15 11.94
CA PRO A 28 -9.72 12.50 12.41
C PRO A 28 -10.94 13.08 11.68
N LYS A 29 -11.90 13.59 12.45
CA LYS A 29 -13.06 14.30 11.87
C LYS A 29 -12.53 15.48 11.07
N PRO A 30 -12.93 15.64 9.78
CA PRO A 30 -12.49 16.76 8.98
C PRO A 30 -12.84 18.08 9.67
N PRO A 31 -11.96 19.10 9.59
CA PRO A 31 -12.20 20.38 10.23
C PRO A 31 -13.51 20.98 9.74
N LYS A 32 -14.38 21.35 10.68
CA LYS A 32 -15.58 22.16 10.40
C LYS A 32 -15.11 23.50 9.85
N THR A 33 -15.21 23.67 8.54
CA THR A 33 -15.02 24.95 7.88
C THR A 33 -16.11 25.91 8.33
N SER A 34 -15.72 26.91 9.11
CA SER A 34 -16.50 28.10 9.42
C SER A 34 -16.84 28.80 8.10
N LYS A 35 -18.13 28.79 7.75
CA LYS A 35 -18.67 29.56 6.63
C LYS A 35 -18.77 31.02 7.05
N THR A 36 -17.75 31.80 6.74
CA THR A 36 -17.90 33.25 6.55
C THR A 36 -17.23 33.60 5.23
N ALA A 37 -17.96 33.35 4.16
CA ALA A 37 -17.66 33.91 2.85
C ALA A 37 -18.88 34.75 2.45
N VAL A 38 -18.69 36.06 2.35
CA VAL A 38 -19.61 36.96 1.65
C VAL A 38 -19.59 36.51 0.19
N ALA A 39 -20.56 35.66 -0.16
CA ALA A 39 -20.71 35.13 -1.49
C ALA A 39 -21.74 35.98 -2.23
N VAL A 40 -21.29 36.76 -3.21
CA VAL A 40 -22.15 37.24 -4.31
C VAL A 40 -22.55 35.98 -5.07
N THR A 41 -23.66 35.39 -4.64
CA THR A 41 -24.16 34.12 -5.17
C THR A 41 -25.31 34.45 -6.11
N PRO A 42 -25.23 34.14 -7.42
CA PRO A 42 -26.42 34.17 -8.25
C PRO A 42 -27.40 33.10 -7.70
N ASN A 43 -28.59 33.51 -7.28
CA ASN A 43 -29.67 32.59 -6.93
C ASN A 43 -30.20 31.96 -8.22
N ILE A 44 -29.68 30.78 -8.57
CA ILE A 44 -30.19 29.96 -9.66
C ILE A 44 -31.06 28.87 -9.01
N THR A 45 -32.38 28.99 -9.15
CA THR A 45 -33.33 27.95 -8.76
C THR A 45 -33.77 27.21 -10.01
N ILE A 46 -33.29 26.00 -10.21
CA ILE A 46 -33.75 25.09 -11.27
C ILE A 46 -34.87 24.25 -10.65
N VAL A 47 -36.12 24.47 -11.06
CA VAL A 47 -37.27 23.66 -10.62
C VAL A 47 -37.53 22.61 -11.69
N SER A 48 -37.68 21.34 -11.27
CA SER A 48 -37.64 20.12 -12.09
C SER A 48 -38.72 19.95 -13.18
N ASN A 49 -39.55 20.96 -13.46
CA ASN A 49 -40.63 20.91 -14.46
C ASN A 49 -40.57 22.09 -15.46
N GLY A 50 -39.51 22.18 -16.27
CA GLY A 50 -39.45 23.07 -17.44
C GLY A 50 -39.40 24.58 -17.16
N ASN A 51 -39.33 24.99 -15.89
CA ASN A 51 -39.28 26.39 -15.48
C ASN A 51 -37.85 26.79 -15.08
N TYR A 52 -37.28 27.75 -15.79
CA TYR A 52 -35.95 28.29 -15.58
C TYR A 52 -36.08 29.76 -15.14
N ASN A 53 -35.55 30.09 -13.97
CA ASN A 53 -35.49 31.47 -13.50
C ASN A 53 -34.05 31.84 -13.18
N TYR A 54 -33.57 32.93 -13.77
CA TYR A 54 -32.21 33.42 -13.66
C TYR A 54 -32.26 34.91 -13.33
N SER A 55 -31.58 35.31 -12.26
CA SER A 55 -31.42 36.71 -11.92
C SER A 55 -29.97 36.95 -11.49
N ILE A 56 -29.35 37.97 -12.07
CA ILE A 56 -28.07 38.50 -11.57
C ILE A 56 -28.35 39.93 -11.10
N ASN A 57 -28.12 40.16 -9.81
CA ASN A 57 -28.00 41.50 -9.26
C ASN A 57 -26.52 41.87 -9.23
N THR A 58 -26.13 42.84 -10.04
CA THR A 58 -24.80 43.46 -10.02
C THR A 58 -24.82 44.70 -9.16
N SER A 59 -23.81 44.89 -8.30
CA SER A 59 -23.82 45.95 -7.28
C SER A 59 -23.73 47.38 -7.83
N SER A 60 -24.42 48.26 -7.10
CA SER A 60 -24.52 49.72 -7.07
C SER A 60 -25.15 50.53 -8.20
N ASP A 61 -24.98 50.28 -9.50
CA ASP A 61 -25.63 51.13 -10.54
C ASP A 61 -25.98 50.41 -11.85
N GLN A 62 -25.77 49.09 -11.93
CA GLN A 62 -26.00 48.32 -13.16
C GLN A 62 -27.39 47.67 -13.18
N GLU A 63 -28.10 47.82 -14.31
CA GLU A 63 -29.44 47.28 -14.53
C GLU A 63 -29.50 45.76 -14.30
N ASN A 64 -30.47 45.30 -13.52
CA ASN A 64 -30.62 43.89 -13.18
C ASN A 64 -31.00 43.05 -14.41
N ILE A 65 -30.19 42.03 -14.71
CA ILE A 65 -30.49 41.02 -15.74
C ILE A 65 -31.39 39.96 -15.11
N SER A 66 -32.55 39.70 -15.72
CA SER A 66 -33.48 38.67 -15.26
C SER A 66 -34.04 37.90 -16.43
N ILE A 67 -34.02 36.57 -16.41
CA ILE A 67 -34.58 35.70 -17.44
C ILE A 67 -35.49 34.67 -16.76
N SER A 68 -36.75 34.66 -17.15
CA SER A 68 -37.74 33.66 -16.73
C SER A 68 -38.23 32.93 -17.97
N ILE A 69 -38.02 31.62 -18.04
CA ILE A 69 -38.53 30.75 -19.10
C ILE A 69 -39.46 29.73 -18.46
N SER A 70 -40.66 29.60 -19.02
CA SER A 70 -41.66 28.61 -18.66
C SER A 70 -41.95 27.78 -19.91
N ASN A 71 -41.70 26.48 -19.83
CA ASN A 71 -41.85 25.57 -20.96
C ASN A 71 -42.73 24.38 -20.54
N SER A 72 -44.06 24.54 -20.66
CA SER A 72 -45.03 23.48 -20.37
C SER A 72 -45.36 22.68 -21.64
N ASN A 73 -46.24 21.69 -21.54
CA ASN A 73 -46.69 20.93 -22.72
C ASN A 73 -47.40 21.84 -23.74
N ASP A 74 -48.20 22.79 -23.24
CA ASP A 74 -49.15 23.54 -24.06
C ASP A 74 -48.66 24.96 -24.38
N THR A 75 -47.68 25.47 -23.62
CA THR A 75 -47.18 26.84 -23.82
C THR A 75 -45.67 26.93 -23.65
N TYR A 76 -45.10 27.93 -24.33
CA TYR A 76 -43.77 28.42 -24.07
C TYR A 76 -43.84 29.93 -23.77
N SER A 77 -43.18 30.38 -22.71
CA SER A 77 -43.05 31.80 -22.39
C SER A 77 -41.64 32.12 -21.93
N MET A 78 -41.06 33.18 -22.48
CA MET A 78 -39.81 33.77 -22.01
C MET A 78 -40.04 35.23 -21.68
N LYS A 79 -39.60 35.66 -20.51
CA LYS A 79 -39.59 37.06 -20.08
C LYS A 79 -38.17 37.39 -19.66
N ALA A 80 -37.56 38.36 -20.31
CA ALA A 80 -36.20 38.75 -20.04
C ALA A 80 -36.06 40.26 -19.87
N ARG A 81 -35.17 40.66 -18.95
CA ARG A 81 -34.62 42.00 -18.81
C ARG A 81 -33.12 41.92 -19.08
N PHE A 82 -32.61 42.86 -19.87
CA PHE A 82 -31.23 42.86 -20.33
C PHE A 82 -30.69 44.28 -20.43
N GLN A 83 -29.36 44.40 -20.47
CA GLN A 83 -28.67 45.67 -20.63
C GLN A 83 -28.87 46.22 -22.04
N GLN A 84 -29.06 47.53 -22.17
CA GLN A 84 -29.35 48.19 -23.46
C GLN A 84 -28.35 47.85 -24.57
N GLU A 85 -27.09 47.60 -24.24
CA GLU A 85 -26.03 47.16 -25.17
C GLU A 85 -26.39 45.88 -25.95
N LYS A 86 -27.23 45.01 -25.38
CA LYS A 86 -27.69 43.77 -26.00
C LYS A 86 -28.87 43.96 -26.95
N TYR A 87 -29.52 45.12 -26.92
CA TYR A 87 -30.74 45.39 -27.68
C TYR A 87 -30.55 45.14 -29.18
N GLU A 88 -29.52 45.73 -29.80
CA GLU A 88 -29.31 45.60 -31.24
C GLU A 88 -28.96 44.17 -31.65
N GLU A 89 -28.25 43.42 -30.79
CA GLU A 89 -27.94 42.01 -31.05
C GLU A 89 -29.22 41.14 -31.03
N ILE A 90 -30.07 41.32 -30.02
CA ILE A 90 -31.35 40.62 -29.90
C ILE A 90 -32.30 41.01 -31.04
N LYS A 91 -32.37 42.31 -31.37
CA LYS A 91 -33.17 42.82 -32.48
C LYS A 91 -32.78 42.18 -33.80
N ASN A 92 -31.48 42.14 -34.10
CA ASN A 92 -30.97 41.51 -35.30
C ASN A 92 -31.28 40.01 -35.33
N LEU A 93 -31.15 39.31 -34.20
CA LEU A 93 -31.55 37.90 -34.09
C LEU A 93 -33.04 37.72 -34.45
N LEU A 94 -33.93 38.50 -33.84
CA LEU A 94 -35.38 38.37 -34.07
C LEU A 94 -35.76 38.70 -35.53
N ILE A 95 -35.21 39.76 -36.11
CA ILE A 95 -35.46 40.13 -37.51
C ILE A 95 -34.95 39.04 -38.47
N ASN A 96 -33.77 38.48 -38.22
CA ASN A 96 -33.21 37.43 -39.07
C ASN A 96 -34.03 36.14 -39.01
N GLU A 97 -34.49 35.76 -37.82
CA GLU A 97 -35.21 34.50 -37.62
C GLU A 97 -36.69 34.60 -37.97
N LEU A 98 -37.39 35.66 -37.56
CA LEU A 98 -38.83 35.81 -37.79
C LEU A 98 -39.14 36.56 -39.09
N GLY A 99 -38.17 37.26 -39.65
CA GLY A 99 -38.36 38.16 -40.79
C GLY A 99 -39.14 39.41 -40.41
N ASN A 100 -39.53 40.18 -41.44
CA ASN A 100 -40.37 41.36 -41.30
C ASN A 100 -41.87 41.03 -41.39
N ASN A 101 -42.22 39.77 -41.64
CA ASN A 101 -43.60 39.35 -41.72
C ASN A 101 -44.23 39.38 -40.33
N ASN A 102 -45.39 40.02 -40.22
CA ASN A 102 -46.11 40.20 -38.96
C ASN A 102 -45.40 41.05 -37.90
N LEU A 103 -44.39 41.81 -38.31
CA LEU A 103 -43.73 42.80 -37.46
C LEU A 103 -44.51 44.12 -37.46
N THR A 104 -44.81 44.61 -36.26
CA THR A 104 -45.32 45.94 -35.98
C THR A 104 -44.31 46.70 -35.13
N ILE A 105 -44.11 47.99 -35.42
CA ILE A 105 -43.17 48.84 -34.69
C ILE A 105 -43.98 49.99 -34.10
N ASP A 106 -44.04 50.06 -32.78
CA ASP A 106 -44.74 51.12 -32.04
C ASP A 106 -43.83 51.66 -30.93
N ASN A 107 -43.54 52.96 -30.94
CA ASN A 107 -42.71 53.62 -29.92
C ASN A 107 -41.37 52.90 -29.62
N SER A 108 -40.66 52.47 -30.66
CA SER A 108 -39.40 51.68 -30.56
C SER A 108 -39.56 50.26 -29.98
N ILE A 109 -40.79 49.80 -29.82
CA ILE A 109 -41.12 48.42 -29.44
C ILE A 109 -41.38 47.64 -30.73
N TYR A 110 -40.60 46.59 -30.94
CA TYR A 110 -40.79 45.64 -32.03
C TYR A 110 -41.71 44.53 -31.55
N LYS A 111 -42.82 44.33 -32.26
CA LYS A 111 -43.85 43.36 -31.90
C LYS A 111 -44.15 42.45 -33.09
N TRP A 112 -43.84 41.16 -32.96
CA TRP A 112 -44.25 40.11 -33.91
C TRP A 112 -45.47 39.38 -33.37
N VAL A 113 -46.57 39.33 -34.15
CA VAL A 113 -47.80 38.62 -33.78
C VAL A 113 -48.35 37.85 -34.95
N VAL A 114 -48.53 36.53 -34.81
CA VAL A 114 -49.24 35.74 -35.82
C VAL A 114 -50.62 35.36 -35.30
N PRO A 115 -51.71 35.90 -35.89
CA PRO A 115 -53.07 35.52 -35.51
C PRO A 115 -53.45 34.17 -36.13
N ALA A 116 -54.26 33.38 -35.42
CA ALA A 116 -54.98 32.23 -35.93
C ALA A 116 -56.39 32.16 -35.34
N SER A 117 -57.41 32.17 -36.20
CA SER A 117 -58.80 31.82 -35.88
C SER A 117 -59.41 32.38 -34.58
N GLY A 118 -58.91 33.53 -34.09
CA GLY A 118 -59.37 34.17 -32.85
C GLY A 118 -58.30 34.36 -31.77
N ASP A 119 -57.22 33.56 -31.79
CA ASP A 119 -56.13 33.60 -30.81
C ASP A 119 -54.76 33.86 -31.46
N GLU A 120 -53.79 34.35 -30.68
CA GLU A 120 -52.42 34.61 -31.16
C GLU A 120 -51.58 33.31 -31.02
N ILE A 121 -51.08 32.75 -32.14
CA ILE A 121 -50.20 31.56 -32.09
C ILE A 121 -48.92 31.88 -31.31
N TYR A 122 -48.33 33.04 -31.58
CA TYR A 122 -47.18 33.53 -30.82
C TYR A 122 -47.13 35.06 -30.80
N THR A 123 -46.51 35.58 -29.74
CA THR A 123 -46.16 36.99 -29.61
C THR A 123 -44.70 37.14 -29.20
N VAL A 124 -43.97 38.04 -29.88
CA VAL A 124 -42.62 38.46 -29.48
C VAL A 124 -42.60 39.97 -29.34
N HIS A 125 -42.36 40.47 -28.13
CA HIS A 125 -42.23 41.88 -27.83
C HIS A 125 -40.78 42.18 -27.43
N LEU A 126 -40.11 43.01 -28.21
CA LEU A 126 -38.78 43.52 -27.92
C LEU A 126 -38.83 45.03 -27.69
N SER A 127 -38.38 45.45 -26.52
CA SER A 127 -38.13 46.84 -26.14
C SER A 127 -36.65 47.02 -25.81
N ASP A 128 -36.21 48.27 -25.62
CA ASP A 128 -34.83 48.65 -25.29
C ASP A 128 -34.14 47.76 -24.24
N LYS A 129 -34.88 47.29 -23.24
CA LYS A 129 -34.35 46.53 -22.10
C LYS A 129 -35.13 45.26 -21.78
N LYS A 130 -36.18 44.92 -22.55
CA LYS A 130 -37.04 43.77 -22.25
C LYS A 130 -37.39 42.97 -23.49
N LEU A 131 -37.35 41.65 -23.36
CA LEU A 131 -37.82 40.69 -24.33
C LEU A 131 -38.95 39.87 -23.70
N ARG A 132 -40.08 39.74 -24.39
CA ARG A 132 -41.14 38.80 -24.03
C ARG A 132 -41.46 37.94 -25.23
N ILE A 133 -41.45 36.62 -25.05
CA ILE A 133 -41.88 35.64 -26.03
C ILE A 133 -43.02 34.85 -25.40
N HIS A 134 -44.10 34.66 -26.13
CA HIS A 134 -45.16 33.74 -25.79
C HIS A 134 -45.52 32.92 -27.03
N LEU A 135 -45.75 31.63 -26.85
CA LEU A 135 -46.12 30.69 -27.90
C LEU A 135 -47.15 29.71 -27.33
N ASN A 136 -48.29 29.61 -28.01
CA ASN A 136 -49.25 28.54 -27.81
C ASN A 136 -48.83 27.33 -28.65
N LYS A 137 -48.48 26.22 -28.00
CA LYS A 137 -48.01 25.00 -28.66
C LYS A 137 -49.14 24.11 -29.16
N GLU A 138 -50.35 24.28 -28.67
CA GLU A 138 -51.52 23.52 -29.12
C GLU A 138 -51.89 23.93 -30.56
N GLU A 139 -51.78 25.22 -30.86
CA GLU A 139 -52.12 25.80 -32.17
C GLU A 139 -50.91 25.92 -33.11
N ALA A 140 -49.69 25.89 -32.59
CA ALA A 140 -48.47 26.06 -33.40
C ALA A 140 -48.04 24.75 -34.08
N ALA A 141 -47.64 24.86 -35.36
CA ALA A 141 -46.96 23.77 -36.04
C ALA A 141 -45.64 23.39 -35.32
N SER A 142 -45.33 22.09 -35.26
CA SER A 142 -44.15 21.57 -34.55
C SER A 142 -42.81 22.17 -35.00
N SER A 143 -42.71 22.58 -36.26
CA SER A 143 -41.55 23.30 -36.81
C SER A 143 -41.40 24.70 -36.22
N LEU A 144 -42.51 25.43 -36.06
CA LEU A 144 -42.55 26.75 -35.43
C LEU A 144 -42.23 26.64 -33.93
N ILE A 145 -42.74 25.61 -33.24
CA ILE A 145 -42.43 25.36 -31.83
C ILE A 145 -40.91 25.24 -31.63
N LYS A 146 -40.26 24.37 -32.40
CA LYS A 146 -38.80 24.20 -32.35
C LYS A 146 -38.06 25.50 -32.66
N LYS A 147 -38.53 26.25 -33.66
CA LYS A 147 -37.91 27.51 -34.06
C LYS A 147 -37.98 28.56 -32.95
N ILE A 148 -39.13 28.75 -32.32
CA ILE A 148 -39.32 29.74 -31.24
C ILE A 148 -38.58 29.33 -29.96
N ILE A 149 -38.55 28.04 -29.61
CA ILE A 149 -37.76 27.56 -28.48
C ILE A 149 -36.26 27.83 -28.73
N ASN A 150 -35.74 27.45 -29.90
CA ASN A 150 -34.35 27.73 -30.26
C ASN A 150 -34.05 29.23 -30.25
N LEU A 151 -34.96 30.06 -30.76
CA LEU A 151 -34.85 31.52 -30.72
C LEU A 151 -34.72 32.04 -29.29
N GLY A 152 -35.55 31.52 -28.39
CA GLY A 152 -35.50 31.85 -26.97
C GLY A 152 -34.19 31.43 -26.30
N ASP A 153 -33.65 30.26 -26.65
CA ASP A 153 -32.35 29.79 -26.15
C ASP A 153 -31.19 30.66 -26.64
N VAL A 154 -31.19 31.06 -27.92
CA VAL A 154 -30.17 31.98 -28.47
C VAL A 154 -30.30 33.37 -27.83
N ALA A 155 -31.53 33.90 -27.69
CA ALA A 155 -31.77 35.17 -27.02
C ALA A 155 -31.32 35.13 -25.54
N LYS A 156 -31.62 34.04 -24.83
CA LYS A 156 -31.14 33.81 -23.46
C LYS A 156 -29.62 33.88 -23.41
N SER A 157 -28.93 33.26 -24.36
CA SER A 157 -27.46 33.25 -24.43
C SER A 157 -26.87 34.65 -24.60
N ILE A 158 -27.48 35.46 -25.49
CA ILE A 158 -27.10 36.87 -25.69
C ILE A 158 -27.32 37.68 -24.41
N ILE A 159 -28.47 37.52 -23.76
CA ILE A 159 -28.88 38.26 -22.56
C ILE A 159 -28.04 37.88 -21.34
N ALA A 160 -27.83 36.59 -21.11
CA ALA A 160 -27.04 36.07 -19.99
C ALA A 160 -25.54 36.30 -20.16
N ASN A 161 -25.12 36.76 -21.35
CA ASN A 161 -23.72 36.88 -21.74
C ASN A 161 -23.00 35.53 -21.55
N ASP A 162 -23.52 34.49 -22.24
CA ASP A 162 -23.19 33.06 -22.10
C ASP A 162 -21.70 32.69 -22.11
N SER A 163 -20.81 33.62 -22.49
CA SER A 163 -19.37 33.54 -22.17
C SER A 163 -19.10 33.17 -20.71
N LYS A 164 -19.93 33.63 -19.76
CA LYS A 164 -19.82 33.26 -18.34
C LYS A 164 -20.21 31.81 -18.07
N ASP A 165 -21.15 31.25 -18.83
CA ASP A 165 -21.58 29.86 -18.72
C ASP A 165 -20.51 28.92 -19.28
N ALA A 166 -19.90 29.27 -20.41
CA ALA A 166 -18.74 28.55 -20.95
C ALA A 166 -17.56 28.56 -19.96
N ASP A 167 -17.26 29.72 -19.38
CA ASP A 167 -16.24 29.85 -18.32
C ASP A 167 -16.59 29.06 -17.06
N ARG A 168 -17.87 29.01 -16.67
CA ARG A 168 -18.34 28.22 -15.52
C ARG A 168 -18.12 26.72 -15.77
N ILE A 169 -18.55 26.23 -16.94
CA ILE A 169 -18.39 24.82 -17.34
C ILE A 169 -16.90 24.48 -17.44
N GLN A 170 -16.07 25.37 -17.98
CA GLN A 170 -14.63 25.17 -18.03
C GLN A 170 -14.01 25.07 -16.63
N ARG A 171 -14.40 25.95 -15.70
CA ARG A 171 -13.95 25.86 -14.29
C ARG A 171 -14.42 24.58 -13.63
N GLU A 172 -15.58 24.04 -14.01
CA GLU A 172 -16.07 22.75 -13.53
C GLU A 172 -15.25 21.59 -14.09
N ALA A 173 -14.96 21.59 -15.40
CA ALA A 173 -14.03 20.65 -16.02
C ALA A 173 -12.65 20.67 -15.33
N ASP A 174 -12.05 21.85 -15.16
CA ASP A 174 -10.76 22.02 -14.49
C ASP A 174 -10.79 21.55 -13.01
N ARG A 175 -11.95 21.65 -12.33
CA ARG A 175 -12.14 21.11 -10.97
C ARG A 175 -12.28 19.59 -10.97
N ALA A 176 -13.04 19.03 -11.91
CA ALA A 176 -13.21 17.59 -12.07
C ALA A 176 -11.87 16.91 -12.39
N ARG A 177 -11.09 17.49 -13.31
CA ARG A 177 -9.74 17.00 -13.65
C ARG A 177 -8.79 17.01 -12.45
N ARG A 178 -8.72 18.12 -11.71
CA ARG A 178 -7.87 18.20 -10.51
C ARG A 178 -8.28 17.17 -9.44
N ARG A 179 -9.59 16.95 -9.25
CA ARG A 179 -10.07 15.89 -8.34
C ARG A 179 -9.69 14.50 -8.83
N ALA A 180 -9.81 14.22 -10.13
CA ALA A 180 -9.38 12.95 -10.70
C ALA A 180 -7.88 12.70 -10.48
N ASP A 181 -7.05 13.72 -10.72
CA ASP A 181 -5.59 13.63 -10.50
C ASP A 181 -5.24 13.42 -9.02
N GLN A 182 -5.92 14.14 -8.11
CA GLN A 182 -5.77 13.95 -6.66
C GLN A 182 -6.17 12.53 -6.23
N MET A 183 -7.30 12.02 -6.75
CA MET A 183 -7.76 10.65 -6.45
C MET A 183 -6.79 9.58 -6.97
N LYS A 184 -6.21 9.77 -8.16
CA LYS A 184 -5.17 8.86 -8.68
C LYS A 184 -3.95 8.83 -7.76
N GLN A 185 -3.44 10.00 -7.35
CA GLN A 185 -2.30 10.11 -6.44
C GLN A 185 -2.61 9.51 -5.05
N GLU A 186 -3.82 9.73 -4.53
CA GLU A 186 -4.25 9.15 -3.26
C GLU A 186 -4.39 7.62 -3.35
N ALA A 187 -4.93 7.10 -4.45
CA ALA A 187 -5.01 5.65 -4.70
C ALA A 187 -3.62 5.01 -4.76
N GLU A 188 -2.69 5.60 -5.49
CA GLU A 188 -1.29 5.15 -5.56
C GLU A 188 -0.61 5.19 -4.19
N ARG A 189 -0.80 6.29 -3.44
CA ARG A 189 -0.26 6.44 -2.09
C ARG A 189 -0.83 5.39 -1.13
N MET A 190 -2.13 5.12 -1.18
CA MET A 190 -2.76 4.10 -0.34
C MET A 190 -2.28 2.70 -0.69
N ALA A 191 -2.18 2.36 -1.97
CA ALA A 191 -1.62 1.08 -2.41
C ALA A 191 -0.18 0.89 -1.91
N HIS A 192 0.66 1.93 -2.04
CA HIS A 192 2.03 1.89 -1.54
C HIS A 192 2.11 1.77 -0.01
N LEU A 193 1.29 2.51 0.74
CA LEU A 193 1.23 2.40 2.20
C LEU A 193 0.76 1.02 2.66
N ALA A 194 -0.19 0.41 1.95
CA ALA A 194 -0.66 -0.95 2.22
C ALA A 194 0.47 -1.96 2.08
N GLN A 195 1.23 -1.88 0.99
CA GLN A 195 2.39 -2.76 0.76
C GLN A 195 3.44 -2.59 1.87
N LEU A 196 3.73 -1.35 2.28
CA LEU A 196 4.66 -1.09 3.37
C LEU A 196 4.16 -1.62 4.71
N GLN A 197 2.86 -1.47 5.01
CA GLN A 197 2.26 -2.00 6.24
C GLN A 197 2.27 -3.53 6.25
N ALA A 198 1.91 -4.18 5.14
CA ALA A 198 1.99 -5.64 5.00
C ALA A 198 3.43 -6.13 5.21
N LYS A 199 4.41 -5.51 4.55
CA LYS A 199 5.83 -5.84 4.72
C LYS A 199 6.31 -5.67 6.17
N ARG A 200 5.92 -4.57 6.83
CA ARG A 200 6.25 -4.33 8.25
C ARG A 200 5.61 -5.37 9.16
N ALA A 201 4.34 -5.73 8.93
CA ALA A 201 3.64 -6.75 9.70
C ALA A 201 4.32 -8.12 9.56
N MET A 202 4.72 -8.50 8.33
CA MET A 202 5.47 -9.73 8.08
C MET A 202 6.81 -9.75 8.83
N VAL A 203 7.60 -8.67 8.74
CA VAL A 203 8.88 -8.58 9.44
C VAL A 203 8.72 -8.62 10.96
N GLN A 204 7.66 -8.00 11.50
CA GLN A 204 7.37 -8.08 12.94
C GLN A 204 6.95 -9.50 13.35
N ALA A 205 6.09 -10.15 12.56
CA ALA A 205 5.70 -11.54 12.80
C ALA A 205 6.91 -12.48 12.80
N GLU A 206 7.82 -12.32 11.84
CA GLU A 206 9.07 -13.07 11.76
C GLU A 206 9.96 -12.83 12.98
N LYS A 207 10.18 -11.58 13.39
CA LYS A 207 10.95 -11.25 14.60
C LYS A 207 10.32 -11.81 15.87
N THR A 208 8.99 -11.78 15.98
CA THR A 208 8.30 -12.38 17.13
C THR A 208 8.44 -13.89 17.15
N ALA A 209 8.41 -14.53 15.99
CA ALA A 209 8.65 -15.96 15.86
C ALA A 209 10.10 -16.34 16.22
N GLU A 210 11.08 -15.55 15.77
CA GLU A 210 12.48 -15.72 16.12
C GLU A 210 12.71 -15.60 17.63
N ARG A 211 12.12 -14.58 18.27
CA ARG A 211 12.18 -14.41 19.74
C ARG A 211 11.54 -15.57 20.49
N ALA A 212 10.39 -16.06 20.02
CA ALA A 212 9.73 -17.22 20.62
C ALA A 212 10.59 -18.49 20.51
N ARG A 213 11.20 -18.73 19.34
CA ARG A 213 12.16 -19.84 19.15
C ARG A 213 13.36 -19.72 20.09
N ALA A 214 13.96 -18.54 20.18
CA ALA A 214 15.10 -18.30 21.06
C ALA A 214 14.73 -18.48 22.56
N GLN A 215 13.52 -18.07 22.98
CA GLN A 215 13.03 -18.29 24.34
C GLN A 215 12.78 -19.78 24.62
N ALA A 216 12.15 -20.50 23.68
CA ALA A 216 11.95 -21.95 23.80
C ALA A 216 13.28 -22.70 23.91
N GLU A 217 14.28 -22.33 23.10
CA GLU A 217 15.62 -22.92 23.16
C GLU A 217 16.32 -22.66 24.49
N ARG A 218 16.24 -21.42 25.01
CA ARG A 218 16.78 -21.08 26.33
C ARG A 218 16.11 -21.88 27.45
N ALA A 219 14.78 -22.01 27.39
CA ALA A 219 14.03 -22.80 28.37
C ALA A 219 14.41 -24.29 28.29
N ALA A 220 14.58 -24.86 27.10
CA ALA A 220 15.03 -26.23 26.91
C ALA A 220 16.44 -26.46 27.49
N LYS A 221 17.39 -25.57 27.20
CA LYS A 221 18.75 -25.62 27.77
C LYS A 221 18.76 -25.53 29.29
N HIS A 222 17.93 -24.66 29.87
CA HIS A 222 17.80 -24.53 31.32
C HIS A 222 17.21 -25.80 31.95
N ALA A 223 16.18 -26.39 31.33
CA ALA A 223 15.57 -27.63 31.79
C ALA A 223 16.54 -28.82 31.72
N GLU A 224 17.38 -28.88 30.69
CA GLU A 224 18.45 -29.88 30.55
C GLU A 224 19.52 -29.72 31.65
N LEU A 225 19.97 -28.49 31.91
CA LEU A 225 20.92 -28.21 32.98
C LEU A 225 20.38 -28.60 34.36
N GLN A 226 19.11 -28.28 34.64
CA GLN A 226 18.45 -28.68 35.88
C GLN A 226 18.34 -30.21 35.99
N ALA A 227 17.98 -30.90 34.91
CA ALA A 227 17.93 -32.36 34.88
C ALA A 227 19.29 -32.99 35.22
N ARG A 228 20.36 -32.44 34.65
CA ARG A 228 21.73 -32.89 34.90
C ARG A 228 22.15 -32.67 36.35
N GLN A 229 21.87 -31.48 36.90
CA GLN A 229 22.16 -31.18 38.32
C GLN A 229 21.39 -32.11 39.27
N GLU A 230 20.13 -32.42 38.97
CA GLU A 230 19.34 -33.39 39.74
C GLU A 230 19.90 -34.81 39.65
N ALA A 231 20.32 -35.25 38.46
CA ALA A 231 20.97 -36.54 38.27
C ALA A 231 22.28 -36.66 39.04
N GLU A 232 23.14 -35.63 38.97
CA GLU A 232 24.40 -35.56 39.73
C GLU A 232 24.14 -35.59 41.25
N ARG A 233 23.15 -34.84 41.75
CA ARG A 233 22.76 -34.88 43.17
C ARG A 233 22.28 -36.28 43.60
N ARG A 234 21.49 -36.96 42.78
CA ARG A 234 21.03 -38.33 43.06
C ARG A 234 22.18 -39.33 43.08
N ALA A 235 23.10 -39.24 42.11
CA ALA A 235 24.30 -40.09 42.07
C ALA A 235 25.17 -39.88 43.33
N HIS A 236 25.39 -38.63 43.74
CA HIS A 236 26.13 -38.31 44.96
C HIS A 236 25.43 -38.86 46.22
N LEU A 237 24.10 -38.73 46.32
CA LEU A 237 23.34 -39.31 47.44
C LEU A 237 23.45 -40.85 47.49
N ALA A 238 23.39 -41.52 46.33
CA ALA A 238 23.58 -42.97 46.25
C ALA A 238 24.99 -43.39 46.68
N GLN A 239 26.03 -42.65 46.28
CA GLN A 239 27.41 -42.88 46.74
C GLN A 239 27.55 -42.72 48.25
N LEU A 240 26.91 -41.68 48.84
CA LEU A 240 26.90 -41.50 50.29
C LEU A 240 26.19 -42.64 51.02
N GLN A 241 25.10 -43.16 50.47
CA GLN A 241 24.39 -44.32 51.03
C GLN A 241 25.25 -45.59 50.97
N ALA A 242 25.91 -45.85 49.84
CA ALA A 242 26.83 -46.97 49.70
C ALA A 242 28.00 -46.87 50.70
N LYS A 243 28.59 -45.69 50.86
CA LYS A 243 29.67 -45.45 51.83
C LYS A 243 29.22 -45.67 53.27
N ARG A 244 28.01 -45.24 53.64
CA ARG A 244 27.43 -45.52 54.97
C ARG A 244 27.27 -47.02 55.21
N ALA A 245 26.73 -47.74 54.23
CA ALA A 245 26.59 -49.19 54.33
C ALA A 245 27.96 -49.89 54.51
N MET A 246 29.01 -49.44 53.81
CA MET A 246 30.36 -49.97 54.00
C MET A 246 30.89 -49.74 55.42
N ILE A 247 30.71 -48.52 55.98
CA ILE A 247 31.14 -48.21 57.35
C ILE A 247 30.38 -49.04 58.39
N ASP A 248 29.07 -49.21 58.21
CA ASP A 248 28.25 -50.03 59.12
C ASP A 248 28.68 -51.51 59.05
N HIS A 249 29.04 -52.01 57.86
CA HIS A 249 29.63 -53.33 57.70
C HIS A 249 31.02 -53.46 58.33
N GLU A 250 31.89 -52.46 58.19
CA GLU A 250 33.22 -52.46 58.81
C GLU A 250 33.12 -52.48 60.35
N ARG A 251 32.21 -51.69 60.93
CA ARG A 251 31.92 -51.70 62.37
C ARG A 251 31.41 -53.04 62.86
N THR A 252 30.53 -53.70 62.10
CA THR A 252 30.04 -55.04 62.48
C THR A 252 31.14 -56.10 62.38
N ALA A 253 32.01 -56.02 61.38
CA ALA A 253 33.18 -56.89 61.26
C ALA A 253 34.19 -56.67 62.41
N GLU A 254 34.46 -55.42 62.79
CA GLU A 254 35.32 -55.08 63.92
C GLU A 254 34.74 -55.57 65.26
N HIS A 255 33.43 -55.43 65.45
CA HIS A 255 32.73 -55.98 66.61
C HIS A 255 32.84 -57.51 66.68
N ALA A 256 32.72 -58.20 65.54
CA ALA A 256 32.92 -59.64 65.47
C ALA A 256 34.37 -60.03 65.79
N ARG A 257 35.38 -59.29 65.29
CA ARG A 257 36.79 -59.48 65.64
C ARG A 257 37.04 -59.31 67.13
N MET A 258 36.50 -58.26 67.74
CA MET A 258 36.59 -58.04 69.20
C MET A 258 35.94 -59.18 70.00
N GLN A 259 34.79 -59.70 69.55
CA GLN A 259 34.14 -60.84 70.21
C GLN A 259 34.98 -62.11 70.09
N ALA A 260 35.54 -62.39 68.92
CA ALA A 260 36.43 -63.53 68.70
C ALA A 260 37.70 -63.43 69.55
N GLU A 261 38.31 -62.24 69.65
CA GLU A 261 39.49 -62.01 70.50
C GLU A 261 39.17 -62.21 71.99
N ARG A 262 38.01 -61.71 72.46
CA ARG A 262 37.55 -61.95 73.84
C ARG A 262 37.33 -63.44 74.12
N ALA A 263 36.73 -64.17 73.17
CA ALA A 263 36.54 -65.60 73.28
C ALA A 263 37.89 -66.35 73.35
N ALA A 264 38.86 -65.97 72.51
CA ALA A 264 40.20 -66.53 72.52
C ALA A 264 40.93 -66.30 73.86
N LYS A 265 40.90 -65.05 74.38
CA LYS A 265 41.46 -64.72 75.71
C LYS A 265 40.79 -65.49 76.84
N HIS A 266 39.47 -65.67 76.77
CA HIS A 266 38.73 -66.45 77.76
C HIS A 266 39.12 -67.94 77.71
N ALA A 267 39.28 -68.51 76.52
CA ALA A 267 39.76 -69.87 76.34
C ALA A 267 41.19 -70.06 76.87
N GLU A 268 42.08 -69.10 76.61
CA GLU A 268 43.45 -69.09 77.15
C GLU A 268 43.45 -69.04 78.69
N LEU A 269 42.58 -68.22 79.28
CA LEU A 269 42.43 -68.12 80.74
C LEU A 269 41.89 -69.43 81.35
N GLN A 270 40.92 -70.07 80.70
CA GLN A 270 40.38 -71.36 81.13
C GLN A 270 41.46 -72.45 81.06
N ALA A 271 42.22 -72.52 79.97
CA ALA A 271 43.35 -73.45 79.84
C ALA A 271 44.39 -73.23 80.95
N ARG A 272 44.66 -71.97 81.32
CA ARG A 272 45.58 -71.62 82.41
C ARG A 272 45.04 -72.02 83.79
N GLN A 273 43.74 -71.83 84.04
CA GLN A 273 43.07 -72.27 85.27
C GLN A 273 43.02 -73.80 85.40
N GLU A 274 42.82 -74.50 84.28
CA GLU A 274 42.89 -75.97 84.24
C GLU A 274 44.32 -76.45 84.51
N ALA A 275 45.34 -75.84 83.91
CA ALA A 275 46.74 -76.12 84.20
C ALA A 275 47.07 -75.89 85.69
N GLU A 276 46.57 -74.82 86.30
CA GLU A 276 46.72 -74.56 87.74
C GLU A 276 45.96 -75.57 88.61
N ARG A 277 44.77 -76.02 88.21
CA ARG A 277 44.03 -77.08 88.91
C ARG A 277 44.76 -78.41 88.86
N VAL A 278 45.34 -78.77 87.71
CA VAL A 278 46.18 -79.97 87.55
C VAL A 278 47.44 -79.85 88.41
N ALA A 279 48.10 -78.70 88.43
CA ALA A 279 49.26 -78.44 89.30
C ALA A 279 48.91 -78.48 90.80
N HIS A 280 47.71 -78.02 91.19
CA HIS A 280 47.24 -78.06 92.57
C HIS A 280 46.84 -79.48 93.01
N LEU A 281 46.24 -80.28 92.12
CA LEU A 281 45.99 -81.71 92.36
C LEU A 281 47.30 -82.49 92.51
N ALA A 282 48.32 -82.18 91.69
CA ALA A 282 49.66 -82.74 91.85
C ALA A 282 50.30 -82.35 93.19
N ARG A 283 50.09 -81.11 93.67
CA ARG A 283 50.54 -80.67 95.02
C ARG A 283 49.79 -81.35 96.16
N LEU A 284 48.50 -81.66 95.99
CA LEU A 284 47.71 -82.43 96.96
C LEU A 284 48.15 -83.91 97.00
N GLN A 285 48.43 -84.51 95.84
CA GLN A 285 49.01 -85.85 95.76
C GLN A 285 50.42 -85.91 96.36
N ALA A 286 51.24 -84.86 96.18
CA ALA A 286 52.54 -84.72 96.82
C ALA A 286 52.46 -84.57 98.36
N LYS A 287 51.36 -84.01 98.89
CA LYS A 287 51.09 -83.95 100.35
C LYS A 287 50.61 -85.28 100.92
N GLN A 288 49.87 -86.08 100.13
CA GLN A 288 49.42 -87.42 100.53
C GLN A 288 50.56 -88.46 100.50
N ALA A 289 51.60 -88.23 99.69
CA ALA A 289 52.79 -89.07 99.59
C ALA A 289 53.84 -88.85 100.71
N MET A 290 53.57 -87.96 101.67
CA MET A 290 54.52 -87.58 102.73
C MET A 290 54.38 -88.42 104.02
N ILE A 291 53.47 -89.42 104.08
CA ILE A 291 53.24 -90.29 105.25
C ILE A 291 53.75 -91.74 105.10
N ASP A 292 53.96 -92.26 103.89
CA ASP A 292 54.61 -93.58 103.71
C ASP A 292 55.84 -93.47 102.80
N ARG A 293 56.97 -93.17 103.43
CA ARG A 293 58.28 -93.01 102.81
C ARG A 293 59.17 -94.20 103.18
N GLU A 294 59.02 -95.33 102.49
CA GLU A 294 60.14 -96.25 102.32
C GLU A 294 59.98 -97.10 101.05
N LYS A 295 60.87 -96.84 100.07
CA LYS A 295 61.05 -97.55 98.79
C LYS A 295 60.00 -97.28 97.70
N ILE A 296 60.24 -96.25 96.90
CA ILE A 296 60.42 -96.28 95.42
C ILE A 296 60.60 -94.80 95.00
N ALA A 297 61.82 -94.30 95.16
CA ALA A 297 62.21 -92.92 94.87
C ALA A 297 62.93 -92.80 93.52
N GLU A 298 62.56 -93.61 92.53
CA GLU A 298 63.24 -93.64 91.23
C GLU A 298 62.27 -93.70 90.04
N LYS A 299 60.94 -93.65 90.27
CA LYS A 299 59.91 -93.70 89.21
C LYS A 299 59.06 -92.42 89.09
N ALA A 300 59.27 -91.43 89.96
CA ALA A 300 58.51 -90.17 89.98
C ALA A 300 59.12 -89.05 89.11
N GLU A 301 60.41 -89.14 88.79
CA GLU A 301 61.11 -88.13 87.99
C GLU A 301 60.86 -88.28 86.47
N GLN A 302 60.50 -89.49 86.01
CA GLN A 302 60.17 -89.76 84.61
C GLN A 302 58.74 -89.31 84.22
N MET A 303 57.77 -89.41 85.14
CA MET A 303 56.38 -88.95 84.90
C MET A 303 56.20 -87.42 84.94
N ALA A 304 57.11 -86.69 85.59
CA ALA A 304 57.06 -85.23 85.64
C ALA A 304 57.51 -84.58 84.31
N ILE A 305 58.41 -85.25 83.57
CA ILE A 305 58.89 -84.79 82.25
C ILE A 305 57.83 -85.07 81.17
N GLU A 306 57.21 -86.25 81.17
CA GLU A 306 56.14 -86.60 80.21
C GLU A 306 54.87 -85.73 80.38
N ALA A 307 54.53 -85.33 81.62
CA ALA A 307 53.39 -84.46 81.88
C ALA A 307 53.61 -83.01 81.39
N GLN A 308 54.87 -82.55 81.34
CA GLN A 308 55.23 -81.23 80.83
C GLN A 308 55.25 -81.20 79.30
N GLU A 309 55.75 -82.25 78.64
CA GLU A 309 55.73 -82.37 77.17
C GLU A 309 54.31 -82.53 76.62
N HIS A 310 53.43 -83.29 77.30
CA HIS A 310 52.02 -83.42 76.88
C HIS A 310 51.23 -82.09 77.06
N ALA A 311 51.57 -81.27 78.05
CA ALA A 311 50.96 -79.96 78.25
C ALA A 311 51.39 -78.95 77.18
N GLU A 312 52.65 -78.98 76.75
CA GLU A 312 53.13 -78.14 75.65
C GLU A 312 52.56 -78.56 74.30
N HIS A 313 52.40 -79.88 74.04
CA HIS A 313 51.77 -80.37 72.81
C HIS A 313 50.28 -79.98 72.72
N VAL A 314 49.54 -80.08 73.84
CA VAL A 314 48.12 -79.65 73.89
C VAL A 314 47.99 -78.13 73.74
N ALA A 315 48.89 -77.34 74.34
CA ALA A 315 48.91 -75.89 74.16
C ALA A 315 49.27 -75.49 72.71
N ALA A 316 50.15 -76.24 72.04
CA ALA A 316 50.48 -76.04 70.64
C ALA A 316 49.31 -76.41 69.71
N ASP A 317 48.61 -77.52 69.96
CA ASP A 317 47.44 -77.94 69.19
C ASP A 317 46.26 -76.96 69.36
N VAL A 318 46.03 -76.43 70.57
CA VAL A 318 45.00 -75.41 70.81
C VAL A 318 45.34 -74.09 70.10
N ARG A 319 46.62 -73.70 70.05
CA ARG A 319 47.07 -72.52 69.27
C ARG A 319 46.90 -72.74 67.78
N ALA A 320 47.29 -73.90 67.26
CA ALA A 320 47.14 -74.24 65.84
C ALA A 320 45.66 -74.26 65.43
N HIS A 321 44.78 -74.82 66.25
CA HIS A 321 43.34 -74.86 65.98
C HIS A 321 42.68 -73.47 66.11
N ALA A 322 43.13 -72.65 67.07
CA ALA A 322 42.67 -71.25 67.18
C ALA A 322 43.10 -70.39 65.98
N GLU A 323 44.32 -70.60 65.46
CA GLU A 323 44.77 -69.95 64.22
C GLU A 323 43.98 -70.42 62.99
N GLU A 324 43.63 -71.70 62.91
CA GLU A 324 42.80 -72.24 61.84
C GLU A 324 41.38 -71.64 61.86
N ILE A 325 40.78 -71.54 63.04
CA ILE A 325 39.49 -70.86 63.24
C ILE A 325 39.58 -69.37 62.85
N ALA A 326 40.68 -68.70 63.22
CA ALA A 326 40.91 -67.30 62.85
C ALA A 326 41.07 -67.11 61.33
N ARG A 327 41.84 -67.99 60.65
CA ARG A 327 41.99 -67.97 59.19
C ARG A 327 40.66 -68.23 58.48
N HIS A 328 39.88 -69.20 58.95
CA HIS A 328 38.57 -69.51 58.37
C HIS A 328 37.57 -68.36 58.59
N ALA A 329 37.59 -67.71 59.76
CA ALA A 329 36.77 -66.52 60.03
C ALA A 329 37.18 -65.32 59.16
N GLU A 330 38.48 -65.12 58.93
CA GLU A 330 39.00 -64.06 58.06
C GLU A 330 38.65 -64.32 56.59
N GLU A 331 38.75 -65.57 56.13
CA GLU A 331 38.35 -65.96 54.78
C GLU A 331 36.84 -65.82 54.56
N GLN A 332 36.01 -66.18 55.55
CA GLN A 332 34.57 -65.93 55.51
C GLN A 332 34.23 -64.44 55.48
N ALA A 333 34.94 -63.61 56.26
CA ALA A 333 34.78 -62.16 56.23
C ALA A 333 35.16 -61.58 54.86
N ARG A 334 36.25 -62.08 54.24
CA ARG A 334 36.68 -61.64 52.90
C ARG A 334 35.66 -62.02 51.83
N ARG A 335 35.15 -63.26 51.84
CA ARG A 335 34.09 -63.71 50.91
C ARG A 335 32.82 -62.89 51.07
N HIS A 336 32.44 -62.56 52.32
CA HIS A 336 31.27 -61.72 52.58
C HIS A 336 31.47 -60.27 52.08
N GLN A 337 32.66 -59.70 52.26
CA GLN A 337 33.03 -58.39 51.74
C GLN A 337 33.02 -58.35 50.20
N GLU A 338 33.57 -59.37 49.54
CA GLU A 338 33.53 -59.51 48.08
C GLU A 338 32.09 -59.61 47.56
N GLN A 339 31.22 -60.36 48.25
CA GLN A 339 29.81 -60.48 47.89
C GLN A 339 29.04 -59.16 48.07
N ILE A 340 29.32 -58.39 49.13
CA ILE A 340 28.75 -57.06 49.33
C ILE A 340 29.21 -56.11 48.22
N GLN A 341 30.49 -56.16 47.85
CA GLN A 341 31.03 -55.33 46.77
C GLN A 341 30.38 -55.66 45.42
N GLN A 342 30.22 -56.95 45.09
CA GLN A 342 29.52 -57.39 43.87
C GLN A 342 28.06 -56.93 43.85
N ASN A 343 27.34 -57.08 44.97
CA ASN A 343 25.96 -56.62 45.10
C ASN A 343 25.86 -55.09 44.96
N ALA A 344 26.81 -54.33 45.51
CA ALA A 344 26.87 -52.88 45.39
C ALA A 344 27.15 -52.45 43.93
N GLU A 345 28.07 -53.11 43.24
CA GLU A 345 28.38 -52.85 41.82
C GLU A 345 27.19 -53.18 40.90
N GLU A 346 26.45 -54.26 41.19
CA GLU A 346 25.22 -54.58 40.47
C GLU A 346 24.12 -53.54 40.72
N ALA A 347 23.93 -53.10 41.97
CA ALA A 347 22.98 -52.04 42.30
C ALA A 347 23.34 -50.71 41.60
N ILE A 348 24.62 -50.35 41.54
CA ILE A 348 25.11 -49.18 40.79
C ILE A 348 24.81 -49.33 39.30
N ARG A 349 25.15 -50.47 38.68
CA ARG A 349 24.87 -50.72 37.26
C ARG A 349 23.37 -50.64 36.92
N ASN A 350 22.52 -51.21 37.77
CA ASN A 350 21.07 -51.13 37.61
C ASN A 350 20.55 -49.68 37.77
N ALA A 351 21.09 -48.91 38.72
CA ALA A 351 20.76 -47.50 38.89
C ALA A 351 21.18 -46.66 37.67
N GLU A 352 22.40 -46.88 37.14
CA GLU A 352 22.87 -46.21 35.93
C GLU A 352 22.00 -46.52 34.70
N LYS A 353 21.59 -47.78 34.54
CA LYS A 353 20.68 -48.20 33.47
C LYS A 353 19.34 -47.46 33.57
N ASN A 354 18.74 -47.43 34.77
CA ASN A 354 17.48 -46.70 35.00
C ASN A 354 17.62 -45.19 34.76
N ILE A 355 18.75 -44.59 35.12
CA ILE A 355 19.03 -43.17 34.83
C ILE A 355 19.08 -42.94 33.32
N ARG A 356 19.80 -43.78 32.56
CA ARG A 356 19.88 -43.67 31.09
C ARG A 356 18.50 -43.83 30.43
N GLU A 357 17.69 -44.78 30.89
CA GLU A 357 16.32 -44.96 30.38
C GLU A 357 15.44 -43.73 30.66
N GLN A 358 15.53 -43.14 31.86
CA GLN A 358 14.80 -41.89 32.15
C GLN A 358 15.31 -40.69 31.34
N GLU A 359 16.61 -40.60 31.06
CA GLU A 359 17.16 -39.56 30.18
C GLU A 359 16.64 -39.68 28.75
N ILE A 360 16.52 -40.90 28.22
CA ILE A 360 15.95 -41.15 26.88
C ILE A 360 14.48 -40.70 26.84
N ILE A 361 13.65 -41.16 27.79
CA ILE A 361 12.23 -40.80 27.86
C ILE A 361 12.06 -39.27 27.97
N ARG A 362 12.86 -38.60 28.80
CA ARG A 362 12.79 -37.14 28.97
C ARG A 362 13.23 -36.40 27.72
N LYS A 363 14.25 -36.89 26.99
CA LYS A 363 14.66 -36.32 25.70
C LYS A 363 13.55 -36.43 24.66
N GLU A 364 12.91 -37.59 24.57
CA GLU A 364 11.76 -37.80 23.66
C GLU A 364 10.57 -36.89 24.02
N GLU A 365 10.25 -36.72 25.31
CA GLU A 365 9.20 -35.79 25.76
C GLU A 365 9.53 -34.33 25.39
N LEU A 366 10.77 -33.89 25.61
CA LEU A 366 11.22 -32.54 25.24
C LEU A 366 11.15 -32.31 23.73
N GLU A 367 11.49 -33.31 22.93
CA GLU A 367 11.41 -33.23 21.46
C GLU A 367 9.95 -33.13 20.98
N ARG A 368 9.03 -33.88 21.58
CA ARG A 368 7.58 -33.75 21.31
C ARG A 368 7.07 -32.36 21.63
N ILE A 369 7.40 -31.83 22.82
CA ILE A 369 7.00 -30.47 23.23
C ILE A 369 7.56 -29.43 22.27
N ARG A 370 8.84 -29.57 21.86
CA ARG A 370 9.47 -28.67 20.89
C ARG A 370 8.71 -28.68 19.56
N LYS A 371 8.36 -29.86 19.05
CA LYS A 371 7.61 -30.01 17.80
C LYS A 371 6.22 -29.37 17.90
N ASP A 372 5.48 -29.60 18.98
CA ASP A 372 4.15 -29.01 19.19
C ASP A 372 4.21 -27.47 19.25
N VAL A 373 5.22 -26.91 19.91
CA VAL A 373 5.45 -25.45 19.97
C VAL A 373 5.81 -24.89 18.58
N GLU A 374 6.67 -25.58 17.83
CA GLU A 374 7.01 -25.19 16.46
C GLU A 374 5.78 -25.22 15.53
N GLU A 375 4.93 -26.24 15.63
CA GLU A 375 3.68 -26.35 14.86
C GLU A 375 2.65 -25.27 15.23
N GLN A 376 2.50 -24.97 16.53
CA GLN A 376 1.62 -23.86 16.97
C GLN A 376 2.14 -22.52 16.47
N LEU A 377 3.45 -22.29 16.53
CA LEU A 377 4.07 -21.08 16.03
C LEU A 377 3.87 -20.92 14.51
N GLN A 378 4.03 -22.00 13.75
CA GLN A 378 3.76 -22.02 12.32
C GLN A 378 2.28 -21.68 12.01
N ARG A 379 1.33 -22.28 12.74
CA ARG A 379 -0.10 -21.96 12.59
C ARG A 379 -0.41 -20.48 12.85
N ASN A 380 0.19 -19.90 13.89
CA ASN A 380 0.01 -18.48 14.22
C ASN A 380 0.62 -17.56 13.14
N ILE A 381 1.80 -17.89 12.63
CA ILE A 381 2.43 -17.15 11.52
C ILE A 381 1.52 -17.19 10.28
N GLU A 382 0.96 -18.36 9.97
CA GLU A 382 0.11 -18.53 8.80
C GLU A 382 -1.20 -17.73 8.93
N GLN A 383 -1.84 -17.73 10.11
CA GLN A 383 -3.00 -16.88 10.37
C GLN A 383 -2.67 -15.38 10.22
N LEU A 384 -1.50 -14.93 10.68
CA LEU A 384 -1.06 -13.55 10.49
C LEU A 384 -0.83 -13.20 9.02
N LYS A 385 -0.27 -14.11 8.23
CA LYS A 385 -0.14 -13.93 6.77
C LYS A 385 -1.50 -13.79 6.10
N ILE A 386 -2.44 -14.70 6.39
CA ILE A 386 -3.81 -14.65 5.84
C ILE A 386 -4.49 -13.32 6.20
N ASN A 387 -4.35 -12.86 7.44
CA ASN A 387 -4.90 -11.58 7.87
C ASN A 387 -4.24 -10.38 7.14
N ALA A 388 -2.93 -10.40 6.97
CA ALA A 388 -2.21 -9.36 6.22
C ALA A 388 -2.63 -9.32 4.74
N GLU A 389 -2.79 -10.48 4.11
CA GLU A 389 -3.29 -10.61 2.73
C GLU A 389 -4.73 -10.09 2.60
N ASN A 390 -5.61 -10.40 3.56
CA ASN A 390 -6.98 -9.91 3.55
C ASN A 390 -7.05 -8.37 3.68
N ILE A 391 -6.21 -7.78 4.52
CA ILE A 391 -6.08 -6.32 4.64
C ILE A 391 -5.55 -5.72 3.34
N GLN A 392 -4.52 -6.34 2.74
CA GLN A 392 -3.95 -5.90 1.46
C GLN A 392 -5.01 -5.93 0.35
N LYS A 393 -5.73 -7.05 0.19
CA LYS A 393 -6.82 -7.19 -0.80
C LYS A 393 -7.91 -6.13 -0.62
N LYS A 394 -8.25 -5.78 0.63
CA LYS A 394 -9.22 -4.73 0.91
C LYS A 394 -8.72 -3.35 0.46
N ILE A 395 -7.48 -3.01 0.75
CA ILE A 395 -6.90 -1.72 0.34
C ILE A 395 -6.72 -1.65 -1.18
N GLU A 396 -6.31 -2.74 -1.83
CA GLU A 396 -6.23 -2.83 -3.29
C GLU A 396 -7.61 -2.61 -3.93
N LYS A 397 -8.67 -3.19 -3.36
CA LYS A 397 -10.05 -2.96 -3.82
C LYS A 397 -10.47 -1.49 -3.65
N ASP A 398 -10.14 -0.86 -2.53
CA ASP A 398 -10.46 0.56 -2.29
C ASP A 398 -9.66 1.48 -3.23
N ALA A 399 -8.39 1.17 -3.49
CA ALA A 399 -7.56 1.89 -4.47
C ALA A 399 -8.13 1.74 -5.90
N ALA A 400 -8.56 0.53 -6.29
CA ALA A 400 -9.20 0.30 -7.59
C ALA A 400 -10.51 1.09 -7.74
N ARG A 401 -11.32 1.19 -6.68
CA ARG A 401 -12.55 2.00 -6.68
C ARG A 401 -12.25 3.49 -6.88
N LEU A 402 -11.21 4.02 -6.21
CA LEU A 402 -10.78 5.41 -6.41
C LEU A 402 -10.24 5.64 -7.83
N GLU A 403 -9.50 4.69 -8.37
CA GLU A 403 -9.01 4.78 -9.76
C GLU A 403 -10.19 4.80 -10.76
N GLU A 404 -11.23 3.99 -10.53
CA GLU A 404 -12.45 3.99 -11.33
C GLU A 404 -13.22 5.31 -11.22
N GLU A 405 -13.36 5.87 -10.01
CA GLU A 405 -13.97 7.18 -9.78
C GLU A 405 -13.17 8.29 -10.46
N ALA A 406 -11.83 8.24 -10.39
CA ALA A 406 -10.97 9.16 -11.10
C ALA A 406 -11.14 9.06 -12.62
N LYS A 407 -11.24 7.85 -13.19
CA LYS A 407 -11.55 7.64 -14.61
C LYS A 407 -12.92 8.21 -14.98
N ARG A 408 -13.92 8.09 -14.09
CA ARG A 408 -15.25 8.68 -14.29
C ARG A 408 -15.18 10.20 -14.34
N LEU A 409 -14.51 10.82 -13.36
CA LEU A 409 -14.32 12.28 -13.29
C LEU A 409 -13.49 12.82 -14.46
N GLU A 410 -12.50 12.05 -14.94
CA GLU A 410 -11.72 12.41 -16.13
C GLU A 410 -12.59 12.40 -17.39
N LYS A 411 -13.41 11.36 -17.60
CA LYS A 411 -14.39 11.33 -18.71
C LYS A 411 -15.40 12.47 -18.61
N GLU A 412 -15.86 12.77 -17.40
CA GLU A 412 -16.78 13.89 -17.14
C GLU A 412 -16.11 15.24 -17.44
N SER A 413 -14.86 15.43 -17.02
CA SER A 413 -14.06 16.60 -17.35
C SER A 413 -13.90 16.77 -18.86
N ILE A 414 -13.57 15.71 -19.60
CA ILE A 414 -13.43 15.77 -21.06
C ILE A 414 -14.76 16.17 -21.71
N ARG A 415 -15.89 15.63 -21.21
CA ARG A 415 -17.22 16.00 -21.70
C ARG A 415 -17.53 17.47 -21.44
N LEU A 416 -17.28 17.96 -20.23
CA LEU A 416 -17.52 19.35 -19.86
C LEU A 416 -16.58 20.30 -20.60
N GLU A 417 -15.31 19.95 -20.78
CA GLU A 417 -14.35 20.73 -21.57
C GLU A 417 -14.82 20.84 -23.02
N LYS A 418 -15.28 19.74 -23.62
CA LYS A 418 -15.86 19.75 -24.97
C LYS A 418 -17.10 20.66 -25.06
N GLU A 419 -17.99 20.59 -24.07
CA GLU A 419 -19.18 21.45 -24.02
C GLU A 419 -18.81 22.93 -23.84
N ALA A 420 -17.87 23.25 -22.94
CA ALA A 420 -17.37 24.60 -22.74
C ALA A 420 -16.77 25.15 -24.04
N HIS A 421 -15.93 24.36 -24.69
CA HIS A 421 -15.35 24.64 -26.00
C HIS A 421 -16.41 24.96 -27.06
N HIS A 422 -17.46 24.14 -27.17
CA HIS A 422 -18.56 24.39 -28.11
C HIS A 422 -19.35 25.67 -27.80
N LYS A 423 -19.34 26.13 -26.55
CA LYS A 423 -19.94 27.38 -26.09
C LYS A 423 -18.97 28.56 -26.12
N GLY A 424 -17.80 28.42 -26.76
CA GLY A 424 -16.83 29.50 -26.90
C GLY A 424 -15.89 29.65 -25.70
N GLY A 425 -15.96 28.74 -24.74
CA GLY A 425 -15.02 28.62 -23.64
C GLY A 425 -13.62 28.30 -24.15
N ILE A 426 -12.62 28.90 -23.51
CA ILE A 426 -11.20 28.64 -23.77
C ILE A 426 -10.64 28.07 -22.47
N SER A 427 -9.92 26.95 -22.54
CA SER A 427 -9.29 26.37 -21.35
C SER A 427 -8.34 27.35 -20.67
N THR A 428 -8.22 27.26 -19.35
CA THR A 428 -7.35 28.13 -18.54
C THR A 428 -5.89 28.10 -19.06
N SER A 429 -5.45 26.94 -19.51
CA SER A 429 -4.16 26.70 -20.16
C SER A 429 -3.99 27.51 -21.45
N ALA A 430 -4.96 27.48 -22.35
CA ALA A 430 -4.92 28.27 -23.59
C ALA A 430 -4.99 29.77 -23.31
N LYS A 431 -5.85 30.23 -22.39
CA LYS A 431 -5.90 31.64 -21.98
C LYS A 431 -4.55 32.12 -21.46
N THR A 432 -3.90 31.32 -20.61
CA THR A 432 -2.57 31.63 -20.08
C THR A 432 -1.55 31.78 -21.22
N LEU A 433 -1.53 30.83 -22.16
CA LEU A 433 -0.63 30.85 -23.30
C LEU A 433 -0.88 32.03 -24.27
N LEU A 434 -2.14 32.41 -24.50
CA LEU A 434 -2.50 33.56 -25.34
C LEU A 434 -2.02 34.90 -24.75
N ASN A 435 -1.69 34.93 -23.47
CA ASN A 435 -1.14 36.11 -22.80
C ASN A 435 0.39 36.09 -22.70
N THR A 436 1.06 35.11 -23.33
CA THR A 436 2.54 35.01 -23.31
C THR A 436 3.18 35.51 -24.60
N PRO A 437 4.33 36.22 -24.56
CA PRO A 437 4.99 36.72 -25.78
C PRO A 437 5.42 35.66 -26.78
N LYS A 438 5.61 34.41 -26.35
CA LYS A 438 6.05 33.31 -27.23
C LYS A 438 4.99 32.88 -28.24
N THR A 439 3.71 33.16 -28.00
CA THR A 439 2.62 32.87 -28.94
C THR A 439 2.36 34.04 -29.90
N LEU A 440 3.17 35.10 -29.82
CA LEU A 440 3.05 36.29 -30.65
C LEU A 440 3.33 35.96 -32.12
N TYR A 441 2.30 36.07 -32.93
CA TYR A 441 2.35 35.96 -34.36
C TYR A 441 2.80 37.28 -34.98
N LYS A 442 4.02 37.25 -35.55
CA LYS A 442 4.54 38.31 -36.41
C LYS A 442 4.43 37.85 -37.85
N ARG A 443 3.70 38.60 -38.67
CA ARG A 443 3.60 38.32 -40.11
C ARG A 443 4.98 38.58 -40.74
N ALA A 444 5.68 37.51 -41.11
CA ALA A 444 6.91 37.62 -41.90
C ALA A 444 6.56 37.93 -43.36
N SER A 445 7.40 38.71 -44.06
CA SER A 445 7.12 39.19 -45.42
C SER A 445 7.53 38.24 -46.54
N THR A 446 8.07 37.05 -46.24
CA THR A 446 8.76 36.23 -47.25
C THR A 446 8.15 34.83 -47.43
N ASN A 447 7.89 34.47 -48.69
CA ASN A 447 7.15 33.27 -49.12
C ASN A 447 7.95 31.95 -49.15
N ASP A 448 9.23 31.91 -48.77
CA ASP A 448 10.12 30.79 -49.16
C ASP A 448 10.18 29.59 -48.18
N THR A 449 9.56 29.66 -47.00
CA THR A 449 9.71 28.60 -45.97
C THR A 449 8.68 27.47 -46.05
N ASN A 450 7.88 27.39 -47.11
CA ASN A 450 6.70 26.49 -47.21
C ASN A 450 5.68 26.64 -46.06
N TRP A 451 5.74 27.73 -45.31
CA TRP A 451 4.83 27.99 -44.19
C TRP A 451 3.48 28.50 -44.70
N LYS A 452 2.48 27.61 -44.75
CA LYS A 452 1.14 27.92 -45.31
C LYS A 452 0.18 28.61 -44.34
N TRP A 453 0.51 28.66 -43.04
CA TRP A 453 -0.40 29.24 -42.04
C TRP A 453 -0.77 30.71 -42.30
N PRO A 454 0.14 31.62 -42.68
CA PRO A 454 -0.22 33.01 -42.95
C PRO A 454 -1.29 33.17 -44.03
N ALA A 455 -1.20 32.40 -45.12
CA ALA A 455 -2.17 32.40 -46.20
C ALA A 455 -3.52 31.83 -45.74
N LEU A 456 -3.49 30.69 -45.02
CA LEU A 456 -4.68 30.08 -44.45
C LEU A 456 -5.38 31.03 -43.45
N GLN A 457 -4.62 31.64 -42.54
CA GLN A 457 -5.14 32.57 -41.54
C GLN A 457 -5.79 33.77 -42.22
N GLN A 458 -5.16 34.37 -43.22
CA GLN A 458 -5.74 35.50 -43.95
C GLN A 458 -7.09 35.12 -44.60
N GLU A 459 -7.16 33.99 -45.30
CA GLU A 459 -8.39 33.52 -45.95
C GLU A 459 -9.47 33.18 -44.92
N LEU A 460 -9.08 32.57 -43.80
CA LEU A 460 -9.97 32.26 -42.68
C LEU A 460 -10.52 33.54 -42.03
N LEU A 461 -9.68 34.51 -41.67
CA LEU A 461 -10.11 35.78 -41.07
C LEU A 461 -11.02 36.56 -42.01
N THR A 462 -10.72 36.56 -43.31
CA THR A 462 -11.57 37.19 -44.34
C THR A 462 -12.95 36.53 -44.38
N TYR A 463 -13.00 35.20 -44.37
CA TYR A 463 -14.23 34.44 -44.32
C TYR A 463 -15.06 34.73 -43.05
N LEU A 464 -14.43 34.75 -41.88
CA LEU A 464 -15.08 35.02 -40.60
C LEU A 464 -15.63 36.46 -40.53
N THR A 465 -14.87 37.44 -41.02
CA THR A 465 -15.31 38.84 -41.04
C THR A 465 -16.53 39.01 -41.96
N THR A 466 -16.47 38.40 -43.14
CA THR A 466 -17.51 38.55 -44.18
C THR A 466 -18.82 37.85 -43.80
N HIS A 467 -18.74 36.65 -43.23
CA HIS A 467 -19.93 35.79 -43.04
C HIS A 467 -20.35 35.59 -41.59
N HIS A 468 -19.49 35.88 -40.61
CA HIS A 468 -19.79 35.72 -39.19
C HIS A 468 -19.72 37.02 -38.37
N LYS A 469 -19.28 38.13 -38.97
CA LYS A 469 -19.10 39.43 -38.30
C LYS A 469 -18.32 39.32 -36.97
N SER A 470 -17.44 38.32 -36.86
CA SER A 470 -16.64 38.10 -35.67
C SER A 470 -15.53 39.13 -35.57
N ASP A 471 -15.19 39.55 -34.34
CA ASP A 471 -14.00 40.34 -34.11
C ASP A 471 -12.77 39.51 -34.52
N THR A 472 -11.98 40.03 -35.45
CA THR A 472 -10.76 39.37 -35.90
C THR A 472 -9.66 39.35 -34.84
N ASN A 473 -9.78 40.15 -33.78
CA ASN A 473 -8.83 40.20 -32.68
C ASN A 473 -9.02 39.06 -31.68
N ASP A 474 -10.25 38.61 -31.45
CA ASP A 474 -10.56 37.54 -30.50
C ASP A 474 -11.36 36.41 -31.16
N ILE A 475 -10.68 35.30 -31.42
CA ILE A 475 -11.27 34.14 -32.11
C ILE A 475 -10.98 32.89 -31.31
N ASN A 476 -12.03 32.17 -30.98
CA ASN A 476 -12.03 30.79 -30.52
C ASN A 476 -12.72 29.92 -31.58
N LEU A 477 -11.93 29.24 -32.39
CA LEU A 477 -12.42 28.35 -33.42
C LEU A 477 -12.13 26.90 -33.06
N ILE A 478 -13.16 26.07 -33.12
CA ILE A 478 -13.08 24.64 -32.84
C ILE A 478 -13.75 23.87 -33.95
N TYR A 479 -13.00 22.99 -34.61
CA TYR A 479 -13.49 22.03 -35.57
C TYR A 479 -13.31 20.64 -34.96
N ASP A 480 -14.42 19.92 -34.79
CA ASP A 480 -14.45 18.56 -34.26
C ASP A 480 -15.46 17.68 -35.01
N THR A 481 -15.78 16.51 -34.46
CA THR A 481 -16.77 15.60 -35.07
C THR A 481 -18.20 16.11 -35.06
N SER A 482 -18.59 17.00 -34.13
CA SER A 482 -19.95 17.55 -34.09
C SER A 482 -20.12 18.79 -34.97
N GLY A 483 -19.05 19.54 -35.24
CA GLY A 483 -19.20 20.73 -36.07
C GLY A 483 -17.96 21.61 -36.17
N VAL A 484 -18.19 22.80 -36.70
CA VAL A 484 -17.26 23.93 -36.59
C VAL A 484 -17.96 24.96 -35.72
N TYR A 485 -17.29 25.43 -34.69
CA TYR A 485 -17.78 26.42 -33.73
C TYR A 485 -16.83 27.61 -33.76
N ILE A 486 -17.37 28.83 -33.85
CA ILE A 486 -16.60 30.08 -33.74
C ILE A 486 -17.23 30.91 -32.63
N ASN A 487 -16.43 31.22 -31.61
CA ASN A 487 -16.84 31.97 -30.43
C ASN A 487 -18.13 31.40 -29.78
N GLY A 488 -18.29 30.07 -29.84
CA GLY A 488 -19.44 29.35 -29.31
C GLY A 488 -20.61 29.16 -30.26
N GLN A 489 -20.59 29.80 -31.43
CA GLN A 489 -21.64 29.64 -32.44
C GLN A 489 -21.28 28.52 -33.42
N GLN A 490 -22.15 27.51 -33.51
CA GLN A 490 -21.99 26.44 -34.50
C GLN A 490 -22.28 26.94 -35.91
N LEU A 491 -21.41 26.61 -36.86
CA LEU A 491 -21.61 26.91 -38.27
C LEU A 491 -22.75 26.10 -38.88
N SER A 492 -23.53 26.75 -39.74
CA SER A 492 -24.47 26.04 -40.63
C SER A 492 -23.74 25.04 -41.53
N PRO A 493 -24.42 24.01 -42.08
CA PRO A 493 -23.78 23.06 -43.00
C PRO A 493 -23.08 23.70 -44.19
N VAL A 494 -23.67 24.76 -44.77
CA VAL A 494 -23.08 25.50 -45.90
C VAL A 494 -21.81 26.24 -45.48
N GLN A 495 -21.85 26.95 -44.34
CA GLN A 495 -20.70 27.64 -43.77
C GLN A 495 -19.57 26.65 -43.42
N LYS A 496 -19.92 25.52 -42.79
CA LYS A 496 -19.00 24.43 -42.48
C LYS A 496 -18.32 23.88 -43.73
N ASN A 497 -19.05 23.65 -44.82
CA ASN A 497 -18.46 23.16 -46.08
C ASN A 497 -17.49 24.17 -46.67
N LYS A 498 -17.82 25.46 -46.62
CA LYS A 498 -16.90 26.53 -47.06
C LYS A 498 -15.65 26.58 -46.18
N PHE A 499 -15.79 26.56 -44.86
CA PHE A 499 -14.67 26.48 -43.93
C PHE A 499 -13.77 25.26 -44.21
N VAL A 500 -14.36 24.07 -44.37
CA VAL A 500 -13.61 22.85 -44.71
C VAL A 500 -12.89 22.98 -46.06
N SER A 501 -13.49 23.67 -47.04
CA SER A 501 -12.82 23.92 -48.32
C SER A 501 -11.58 24.81 -48.18
N ILE A 502 -11.64 25.84 -47.32
CA ILE A 502 -10.49 26.72 -47.00
C ILE A 502 -9.39 25.89 -46.32
N ILE A 503 -9.75 25.05 -45.35
CA ILE A 503 -8.79 24.18 -44.66
C ILE A 503 -8.12 23.21 -45.66
N LYS A 504 -8.90 22.53 -46.51
CA LYS A 504 -8.40 21.57 -47.51
C LYS A 504 -7.48 22.20 -48.55
N LYS A 505 -7.69 23.47 -48.89
CA LYS A 505 -6.84 24.21 -49.84
C LYS A 505 -5.41 24.38 -49.31
N HIS A 506 -5.25 24.54 -48.00
CA HIS A 506 -3.94 24.83 -47.38
C HIS A 506 -3.32 23.65 -46.65
N LEU A 507 -4.13 22.72 -46.13
CA LEU A 507 -3.70 21.59 -45.31
C LEU A 507 -4.07 20.25 -45.95
N SER A 508 -3.15 19.29 -45.86
CA SER A 508 -3.18 18.06 -46.66
C SER A 508 -4.07 16.93 -46.10
N SER A 509 -4.51 16.96 -44.82
CA SER A 509 -5.43 15.93 -44.29
C SER A 509 -6.78 16.42 -43.81
N GLN A 510 -7.74 15.49 -43.87
CA GLN A 510 -9.14 15.65 -43.52
C GLN A 510 -9.45 15.38 -42.04
N LYS A 511 -8.47 15.42 -41.13
CA LYS A 511 -8.74 15.08 -39.73
C LYS A 511 -9.64 16.15 -39.09
N LYS A 512 -10.67 15.67 -38.40
CA LYS A 512 -11.80 16.48 -37.94
C LYS A 512 -11.50 17.34 -36.72
N TYR A 513 -10.28 17.33 -36.16
CA TYR A 513 -9.96 17.95 -34.87
C TYR A 513 -8.89 19.05 -35.03
N PHE A 514 -9.35 20.29 -35.01
CA PHE A 514 -8.55 21.49 -35.18
C PHE A 514 -9.09 22.60 -34.27
N SER A 515 -8.25 23.16 -33.42
CA SER A 515 -8.57 24.30 -32.58
C SER A 515 -7.62 25.44 -32.88
N PHE A 516 -8.19 26.63 -33.09
CA PHE A 516 -7.45 27.86 -33.33
C PHE A 516 -7.97 28.93 -32.38
N TYR A 517 -7.09 29.40 -31.52
CA TYR A 517 -7.35 30.49 -30.59
C TYR A 517 -6.50 31.70 -30.98
N LYS A 518 -7.08 32.89 -30.95
CA LYS A 518 -6.41 34.15 -31.22
C LYS A 518 -6.88 35.20 -30.22
N ASN A 519 -5.93 35.91 -29.63
CA ASN A 519 -6.18 37.11 -28.83
C ASN A 519 -5.17 38.18 -29.27
N ASN A 520 -5.64 39.22 -29.96
CA ASN A 520 -4.80 40.16 -30.69
C ASN A 520 -3.82 39.40 -31.60
N ASN A 521 -2.53 39.68 -31.52
CA ASN A 521 -1.54 38.98 -32.34
C ASN A 521 -1.04 37.66 -31.72
N ASN A 522 -1.52 37.25 -30.55
CA ASN A 522 -1.14 35.96 -29.97
C ASN A 522 -2.05 34.86 -30.53
N ILE A 523 -1.46 33.75 -30.97
CA ILE A 523 -2.20 32.62 -31.53
C ILE A 523 -1.79 31.29 -30.91
N ILE A 524 -2.76 30.39 -30.80
CA ILE A 524 -2.54 28.99 -30.42
C ILE A 524 -3.27 28.13 -31.44
N ILE A 525 -2.54 27.16 -31.99
CA ILE A 525 -3.09 26.17 -32.91
C ILE A 525 -2.83 24.79 -32.33
N ILE A 526 -3.91 24.04 -32.12
CA ILE A 526 -3.89 22.64 -31.67
C ILE A 526 -4.56 21.81 -32.74
N ASN A 527 -3.92 20.70 -33.04
CA ASN A 527 -4.28 19.82 -34.12
C ASN A 527 -4.11 18.40 -33.59
N GLU A 528 -5.16 17.60 -33.66
CA GLU A 528 -5.15 16.25 -33.11
C GLU A 528 -4.96 15.19 -34.21
N GLY A 529 -4.71 13.95 -33.78
CA GLY A 529 -4.51 12.82 -34.69
C GLY A 529 -3.17 12.87 -35.44
N ILE A 530 -2.17 13.57 -34.90
CA ILE A 530 -0.82 13.58 -35.44
C ILE A 530 -0.17 12.22 -35.13
N SER A 531 0.45 11.60 -36.12
CA SER A 531 1.24 10.37 -35.90
C SER A 531 2.63 10.78 -35.42
N LEU A 532 2.74 11.09 -34.12
CA LEU A 532 4.00 11.60 -33.52
C LEU A 532 5.17 10.64 -33.73
N GLU A 533 4.95 9.33 -33.67
CA GLU A 533 6.01 8.34 -33.89
C GLU A 533 6.57 8.41 -35.32
N LYS A 534 5.70 8.45 -36.34
CA LYS A 534 6.11 8.54 -37.75
C LYS A 534 6.78 9.88 -38.03
N LEU A 535 6.24 10.97 -37.47
CA LEU A 535 6.83 12.30 -37.56
C LEU A 535 8.23 12.32 -36.94
N THR A 536 8.38 11.81 -35.72
CA THR A 536 9.66 11.76 -35.02
C THR A 536 10.67 10.93 -35.79
N LYS A 537 10.26 9.76 -36.28
CA LYS A 537 11.10 8.89 -37.10
C LYS A 537 11.65 9.61 -38.34
N GLU A 538 10.79 10.28 -39.11
CA GLU A 538 11.24 11.01 -40.31
C GLU A 538 12.14 12.21 -39.95
N LEU A 539 11.84 12.93 -38.86
CA LEU A 539 12.70 14.02 -38.39
C LEU A 539 14.07 13.50 -37.93
N THR A 540 14.14 12.32 -37.31
CA THR A 540 15.38 11.66 -36.91
C THR A 540 16.17 11.16 -38.13
N GLU A 541 15.51 10.52 -39.09
CA GLU A 541 16.13 10.08 -40.35
C GLU A 541 16.73 11.25 -41.16
N LYS A 542 16.15 12.45 -41.03
CA LYS A 542 16.64 13.69 -41.64
C LYS A 542 17.64 14.47 -40.77
N GLY A 543 17.99 13.99 -39.58
CA GLY A 543 18.98 14.62 -38.69
C GLY A 543 18.48 15.81 -37.87
N PHE A 544 17.17 16.11 -37.90
CA PHE A 544 16.61 17.24 -37.15
C PHE A 544 16.37 16.94 -35.67
N ILE A 545 16.28 15.66 -35.30
CA ILE A 545 16.17 15.19 -33.92
C ILE A 545 17.23 14.12 -33.72
N ASP A 546 18.07 14.27 -32.70
CA ASP A 546 19.10 13.28 -32.37
C ASP A 546 18.45 12.01 -31.80
N SER A 547 19.20 10.91 -31.68
CA SER A 547 18.63 9.65 -31.17
C SER A 547 17.91 9.85 -29.83
N ALA A 548 16.86 9.04 -29.59
CA ALA A 548 15.93 9.16 -28.46
C ALA A 548 16.55 9.04 -27.04
N VAL A 549 17.87 8.90 -26.94
CA VAL A 549 18.61 8.77 -25.69
C VAL A 549 18.79 10.12 -24.97
N LYS A 550 18.89 11.24 -25.72
CA LYS A 550 19.02 12.59 -25.15
C LYS A 550 17.74 13.39 -25.34
N GLU A 551 17.47 14.32 -24.42
CA GLU A 551 16.37 15.27 -24.60
C GLU A 551 16.63 16.12 -25.84
N ASN A 552 15.68 16.08 -26.77
CA ASN A 552 15.71 16.90 -27.97
C ASN A 552 14.50 17.83 -27.96
N THR A 553 14.74 19.12 -28.20
CA THR A 553 13.69 20.13 -28.31
C THR A 553 13.76 20.78 -29.69
N LEU A 554 12.62 20.81 -30.37
CA LEU A 554 12.44 21.53 -31.63
C LEU A 554 11.36 22.59 -31.43
N GLU A 555 11.73 23.86 -31.42
CA GLU A 555 10.77 24.99 -31.37
C GLU A 555 10.31 25.34 -32.78
N ILE A 556 9.02 25.27 -33.02
CA ILE A 556 8.39 25.32 -34.34
C ILE A 556 7.64 26.65 -34.48
N ASN A 557 8.33 27.75 -34.76
CA ASN A 557 7.72 29.07 -34.86
C ASN A 557 7.18 29.40 -36.27
N GLY A 558 7.20 28.43 -37.18
CA GLY A 558 6.77 28.57 -38.57
C GLY A 558 7.84 29.16 -39.46
N TYR A 559 8.08 30.46 -39.36
CA TYR A 559 9.12 31.11 -40.17
C TYR A 559 10.53 30.69 -39.75
N ASN A 560 10.74 30.46 -38.45
CA ASN A 560 12.00 29.96 -37.89
C ASN A 560 11.73 28.66 -37.13
N THR A 561 12.71 27.78 -37.15
CA THR A 561 12.75 26.60 -36.26
C THR A 561 14.04 26.63 -35.47
N TYR A 562 13.98 26.21 -34.20
CA TYR A 562 15.16 26.12 -33.34
C TYR A 562 15.34 24.68 -32.86
N LYS A 563 16.51 24.09 -33.08
CA LYS A 563 16.89 22.78 -32.51
C LYS A 563 17.75 23.05 -31.29
N ASN A 564 17.26 22.65 -30.11
CA ASN A 564 17.95 22.85 -28.84
C ASN A 564 18.43 24.30 -28.61
N GLY A 565 17.62 25.27 -29.02
CA GLY A 565 17.91 26.71 -28.91
C GLY A 565 18.73 27.30 -30.06
N VAL A 566 19.27 26.49 -30.98
CA VAL A 566 20.01 26.96 -32.16
C VAL A 566 19.07 27.10 -33.35
N GLN A 567 19.07 28.27 -34.00
CA GLN A 567 18.23 28.53 -35.17
C GLN A 567 18.70 27.68 -36.37
N MET A 568 17.76 27.01 -37.02
CA MET A 568 18.01 26.22 -38.24
C MET A 568 18.12 27.14 -39.48
N THR A 569 18.77 26.67 -40.54
CA THR A 569 18.84 27.41 -41.81
C THR A 569 17.47 27.49 -42.50
N ASN A 570 17.35 28.34 -43.53
CA ASN A 570 16.11 28.49 -44.29
C ASN A 570 15.74 27.19 -45.04
N GLU A 571 16.73 26.52 -45.63
CA GLU A 571 16.56 25.24 -46.33
C GLU A 571 16.14 24.11 -45.38
N GLU A 572 16.76 24.05 -44.20
CA GLU A 572 16.36 23.13 -43.13
C GLU A 572 14.94 23.42 -42.67
N ASN A 573 14.60 24.69 -42.41
CA ASN A 573 13.26 25.07 -42.00
C ASN A 573 12.19 24.74 -43.06
N LYS A 574 12.50 24.92 -44.35
CA LYS A 574 11.64 24.53 -45.48
C LYS A 574 11.41 23.01 -45.51
N THR A 575 12.46 22.24 -45.21
CA THR A 575 12.38 20.77 -45.13
C THR A 575 11.53 20.35 -43.93
N ILE A 576 11.77 20.94 -42.75
CA ILE A 576 11.00 20.68 -41.53
C ILE A 576 9.52 21.01 -41.75
N ASN A 577 9.20 22.19 -42.30
CA ASN A 577 7.82 22.59 -42.58
C ASN A 577 7.12 21.62 -43.55
N THR A 578 7.84 21.09 -44.56
CA THR A 578 7.33 20.06 -45.46
C THR A 578 6.98 18.76 -44.70
N ILE A 579 7.88 18.30 -43.81
CA ILE A 579 7.66 17.11 -42.98
C ILE A 579 6.48 17.33 -42.02
N LEU A 580 6.45 18.48 -41.34
CA LEU A 580 5.36 18.86 -40.44
C LEU A 580 4.01 18.86 -41.17
N GLN A 581 3.94 19.45 -42.36
CA GLN A 581 2.72 19.44 -43.17
C GLN A 581 2.30 18.01 -43.57
N LYS A 582 3.24 17.16 -43.98
CA LYS A 582 2.98 15.74 -44.31
C LYS A 582 2.29 15.00 -43.17
N TYR A 583 2.65 15.33 -41.93
CA TYR A 583 2.06 14.75 -40.71
C TYR A 583 0.97 15.60 -40.05
N ASN A 584 0.44 16.61 -40.75
CA ASN A 584 -0.64 17.48 -40.28
C ASN A 584 -0.29 18.31 -39.05
N VAL A 585 0.98 18.66 -38.91
CA VAL A 585 1.45 19.64 -37.95
C VAL A 585 1.41 21.02 -38.58
N ILE A 586 0.63 21.93 -38.00
CA ILE A 586 0.61 23.33 -38.40
C ILE A 586 1.69 24.08 -37.58
N PRO A 587 2.75 24.60 -38.22
CA PRO A 587 3.77 25.39 -37.54
C PRO A 587 3.18 26.70 -37.00
N ALA A 588 3.45 27.02 -35.73
CA ALA A 588 2.87 28.20 -35.05
C ALA A 588 3.77 28.70 -33.91
N PRO A 589 3.91 30.02 -33.71
CA PRO A 589 4.74 30.60 -32.65
C PRO A 589 4.55 29.95 -31.27
N GLY A 590 5.66 29.59 -30.62
CA GLY A 590 5.69 29.00 -29.28
C GLY A 590 5.35 27.51 -29.23
N LYS A 591 5.04 26.87 -30.37
CA LYS A 591 4.87 25.43 -30.46
C LYS A 591 6.24 24.75 -30.36
N THR A 592 6.28 23.64 -29.66
CA THR A 592 7.50 22.87 -29.37
C THR A 592 7.22 21.39 -29.56
N MET A 593 8.21 20.68 -30.07
CA MET A 593 8.26 19.23 -30.06
C MET A 593 9.39 18.82 -29.11
N ARG A 594 9.10 17.92 -28.15
CA ARG A 594 10.09 17.38 -27.22
C ARG A 594 10.11 15.87 -27.32
N VAL A 595 11.31 15.30 -27.37
CA VAL A 595 11.57 13.86 -27.26
C VAL A 595 12.37 13.65 -26.00
N ILE A 596 11.78 12.97 -25.00
CA ILE A 596 12.41 12.70 -23.71
C ILE A 596 12.35 11.20 -23.49
N SER A 597 13.48 10.52 -23.65
CA SER A 597 13.51 9.05 -23.67
C SER A 597 12.53 8.53 -24.73
N LYS A 598 11.57 7.67 -24.36
CA LYS A 598 10.53 7.16 -25.26
C LYS A 598 9.27 8.03 -25.34
N ASN A 599 9.18 9.13 -24.58
CA ASN A 599 8.01 10.00 -24.54
C ASN A 599 8.11 11.11 -25.58
N LEU A 600 7.01 11.35 -26.29
CA LEU A 600 6.91 12.34 -27.36
C LEU A 600 5.87 13.40 -26.99
N TYR A 601 6.24 14.66 -27.13
CA TYR A 601 5.39 15.80 -26.84
C TYR A 601 5.37 16.73 -28.05
N LEU A 602 4.20 17.19 -28.48
CA LEU A 602 4.05 18.21 -29.51
C LEU A 602 2.92 19.18 -29.16
N GLY A 603 3.25 20.46 -29.00
CA GLY A 603 2.34 21.44 -28.41
C GLY A 603 3.06 22.59 -27.72
N TYR A 604 2.46 23.14 -26.67
CA TYR A 604 2.93 24.33 -25.98
C TYR A 604 3.25 24.00 -24.52
N LYS A 605 4.46 24.35 -24.07
CA LYS A 605 4.84 24.26 -22.65
C LYS A 605 4.05 25.28 -21.81
N ILE A 606 3.53 24.91 -20.65
CA ILE A 606 2.79 25.78 -19.71
C ILE A 606 3.48 25.71 -18.35
N GLY A 607 4.18 26.77 -17.95
CA GLY A 607 5.04 26.73 -16.76
C GLY A 607 6.13 25.65 -16.88
N ASP A 608 6.63 25.14 -15.75
CA ASP A 608 7.72 24.16 -15.76
C ASP A 608 7.24 22.74 -16.11
N ASN A 609 6.05 22.36 -15.65
CA ASN A 609 5.54 20.99 -15.71
C ASN A 609 4.30 20.81 -16.58
N GLY A 610 3.70 21.88 -17.10
CA GLY A 610 2.50 21.81 -17.92
C GLY A 610 2.81 21.69 -19.41
N PHE A 611 1.93 21.01 -20.14
CA PHE A 611 2.00 20.89 -21.60
C PHE A 611 0.60 20.83 -22.19
N MET A 612 0.36 21.59 -23.26
CA MET A 612 -0.91 21.59 -24.00
C MET A 612 -0.65 21.18 -25.44
N GLY A 613 -1.17 20.00 -25.82
CA GLY A 613 -0.99 19.44 -27.16
C GLY A 613 -1.10 17.92 -27.15
N THR A 614 -0.48 17.27 -28.12
CA THR A 614 -0.44 15.80 -28.22
C THR A 614 0.74 15.26 -27.40
N ILE A 615 0.47 14.25 -26.58
CA ILE A 615 1.46 13.55 -25.76
C ILE A 615 1.33 12.05 -26.05
N VAL A 616 2.44 11.38 -26.35
CA VAL A 616 2.54 9.92 -26.43
C VAL A 616 3.49 9.46 -25.34
N ILE A 617 2.93 8.76 -24.34
CA ILE A 617 3.69 8.16 -23.23
C ILE A 617 3.84 6.68 -23.55
N ASN A 618 5.08 6.28 -23.83
CA ASN A 618 5.41 4.87 -24.01
C ASN A 618 5.72 4.26 -22.65
N LYS A 619 4.79 3.46 -22.13
CA LYS A 619 4.94 2.72 -20.88
C LYS A 619 5.90 1.55 -21.00
#